data_AF-W4QPI1-F1
#
_entry.id   AF-W4QPI1-F1
#
_cell.length_a   1.000
_cell.length_b   1.000
_cell.length_c   1.000
_cell.angle_alpha   90.00
_cell.angle_beta   90.00
_cell.angle_gamma   90.00
#
_symmetry.space_group_name_H-M   'P 1'
#
loop_
_entity.id
_entity.type
_entity.pdbx_description
1 polymer ?
#
loop_
_entity_poly.entity_id
_entity_poly.type
_entity_poly.pdbx_seq_one_letter_code
_entity_poly.pdbx_strand_id
1 'polypeptide(L)'
;MWNPENKLIKFIPNCEYSDPSYHLPHFYELFSLWANEEDRSFWKEAAEASREYLTLACHPETGLAPEYAHYDGTPNNERGFGHFYSDSYRVAANVGLDTEWFGGNEWETEQANKIQAFFADKDPVDYRRYTISGEAFEEKSLHPVGLVATNAMASLATVEGPYAKSSVDLFWNTKLRSGERRYYDNCLFLFALLALSGNFKIWLPKQEG
;
A
#
# COMPACT_ATOMS: atom_id res chain seq x y z
N MET A 1 -14.43 -6.81 12.44
CA MET A 1 -13.37 -6.01 11.77
C MET A 1 -13.70 -5.72 10.32
N TRP A 2 -14.47 -6.56 9.63
CA TRP A 2 -15.00 -6.25 8.30
C TRP A 2 -16.46 -5.81 8.36
N ASN A 3 -16.88 -4.99 7.40
CA ASN A 3 -18.28 -4.71 7.16
C ASN A 3 -18.90 -5.90 6.37
N PRO A 4 -20.01 -6.49 6.86
CA PRO A 4 -20.57 -7.71 6.28
C PRO A 4 -21.27 -7.49 4.95
N GLU A 5 -21.61 -6.26 4.58
CA GLU A 5 -22.34 -5.95 3.34
C GLU A 5 -21.37 -5.71 2.18
N ASN A 6 -20.40 -4.81 2.37
CA ASN A 6 -19.45 -4.42 1.32
C ASN A 6 -18.11 -5.20 1.35
N LYS A 7 -17.90 -6.06 2.35
CA LYS A 7 -16.71 -6.91 2.52
C LYS A 7 -15.39 -6.14 2.68
N LEU A 8 -15.46 -4.85 3.02
CA LEU A 8 -14.29 -4.02 3.26
C LEU A 8 -13.86 -4.14 4.73
N ILE A 9 -12.55 -4.13 4.95
CA ILE A 9 -11.99 -3.98 6.30
C ILE A 9 -12.36 -2.60 6.84
N LYS A 10 -12.53 -2.48 8.16
CA LYS A 10 -12.86 -1.23 8.86
C LYS A 10 -11.60 -0.64 9.48
N PHE A 11 -11.56 0.67 9.67
CA PHE A 11 -10.48 1.31 10.44
C PHE A 11 -10.43 0.77 11.89
N ILE A 12 -11.59 0.73 12.55
CA ILE A 12 -11.81 0.06 13.85
C ILE A 12 -13.21 -0.57 13.87
N PRO A 13 -13.51 -1.53 14.77
CA PRO A 13 -14.79 -2.24 14.76
C PRO A 13 -16.04 -1.35 14.82
N ASN A 14 -15.96 -0.21 15.51
CA ASN A 14 -17.11 0.66 15.81
C ASN A 14 -17.23 1.88 14.89
N CYS A 15 -16.57 1.91 13.74
CA CYS A 15 -16.66 3.01 12.76
C CYS A 15 -17.06 2.50 11.37
N GLU A 16 -17.83 3.28 10.61
CA GLU A 16 -18.23 2.93 9.24
C GLU A 16 -17.41 3.69 8.18
N TYR A 17 -16.10 3.47 8.22
CA TYR A 17 -15.13 3.90 7.21
C TYR A 17 -13.87 3.00 7.28
N SER A 18 -12.98 3.13 6.31
CA SER A 18 -11.78 2.31 6.17
C SER A 18 -10.49 3.15 6.19
N ASP A 19 -9.37 2.45 6.06
CA ASP A 19 -8.03 2.96 5.82
C ASP A 19 -7.49 2.22 4.58
N PRO A 20 -7.20 2.90 3.46
CA PRO A 20 -6.71 2.26 2.24
C PRO A 20 -5.50 1.36 2.45
N SER A 21 -4.62 1.71 3.39
CA SER A 21 -3.41 0.93 3.69
C SER A 21 -3.68 -0.41 4.36
N TYR A 22 -4.90 -0.63 4.86
CA TYR A 22 -5.32 -1.89 5.50
C TYR A 22 -5.87 -2.90 4.49
N HIS A 23 -6.08 -2.51 3.24
CA HIS A 23 -6.56 -3.42 2.20
C HIS A 23 -5.42 -4.29 1.68
N LEU A 24 -5.47 -5.58 2.04
CA LEU A 24 -4.48 -6.61 1.68
C LEU A 24 -5.15 -7.73 0.86
N PRO A 25 -5.63 -7.46 -0.37
CA PRO A 25 -6.33 -8.46 -1.19
C PRO A 25 -5.52 -9.75 -1.36
N HIS A 26 -4.21 -9.64 -1.52
CA HIS A 26 -3.29 -10.78 -1.55
C HIS A 26 -3.30 -11.66 -0.29
N PHE A 27 -3.53 -11.09 0.89
CA PHE A 27 -3.68 -11.91 2.11
C PHE A 27 -5.08 -12.52 2.16
N TYR A 28 -6.10 -11.82 1.67
CA TYR A 28 -7.47 -12.32 1.63
C TYR A 28 -7.62 -13.49 0.67
N GLU A 29 -6.88 -13.50 -0.45
CA GLU A 29 -6.75 -14.67 -1.31
C GLU A 29 -6.24 -15.89 -0.53
N LEU A 30 -5.21 -15.74 0.31
CA LEU A 30 -4.73 -16.83 1.16
C LEU A 30 -5.77 -17.26 2.21
N PHE A 31 -6.50 -16.30 2.79
CA PHE A 31 -7.59 -16.61 3.72
C PHE A 31 -8.72 -17.37 3.04
N SER A 32 -9.01 -17.10 1.77
CA SER A 32 -9.99 -17.86 0.98
C SER A 32 -9.61 -19.32 0.78
N LEU A 33 -8.33 -19.66 0.91
CA LEU A 33 -7.83 -21.02 0.81
C LEU A 33 -7.80 -21.74 2.17
N TRP A 34 -7.46 -21.02 3.25
CA TRP A 34 -7.04 -21.64 4.50
C TRP A 34 -7.80 -21.22 5.76
N ALA A 35 -8.76 -20.30 5.66
CA ALA A 35 -9.69 -20.03 6.76
C ALA A 35 -10.63 -21.23 7.00
N ASN A 36 -11.44 -21.12 8.07
CA ASN A 36 -12.57 -22.01 8.29
C ASN A 36 -13.44 -22.07 7.02
N GLU A 37 -13.94 -23.26 6.67
CA GLU A 37 -14.58 -23.50 5.37
C GLU A 37 -15.77 -22.57 5.13
N GLU A 38 -16.54 -22.27 6.17
CA GLU A 38 -17.69 -21.37 6.14
C GLU A 38 -17.35 -19.91 5.78
N ASP A 39 -16.11 -19.48 6.01
CA ASP A 39 -15.67 -18.09 5.81
C ASP A 39 -14.94 -17.89 4.47
N ARG A 40 -14.59 -18.97 3.75
CA ARG A 40 -13.74 -18.89 2.55
C ARG A 40 -14.35 -18.06 1.43
N SER A 41 -15.67 -18.16 1.22
CA SER A 41 -16.37 -17.34 0.22
C SER A 41 -16.31 -15.86 0.56
N PHE A 42 -16.49 -15.50 1.83
CA PHE A 42 -16.36 -14.13 2.31
C PHE A 42 -14.97 -13.57 2.00
N TRP A 43 -13.91 -14.33 2.25
CA TRP A 43 -12.54 -13.89 1.98
C TRP A 43 -12.26 -13.72 0.49
N LYS A 44 -12.83 -14.59 -0.35
CA LYS A 44 -12.72 -14.43 -1.80
C LYS A 44 -13.40 -13.14 -2.28
N GLU A 45 -14.60 -12.85 -1.77
CA GLU A 45 -15.31 -11.60 -2.05
C GLU A 45 -14.56 -10.37 -1.50
N ALA A 46 -13.97 -10.47 -0.31
CA ALA A 46 -13.21 -9.39 0.32
C ALA A 46 -11.91 -9.04 -0.44
N ALA A 47 -11.27 -10.04 -1.07
CA ALA A 47 -10.14 -9.83 -1.96
C ALA A 47 -10.54 -8.95 -3.16
N GLU A 48 -11.62 -9.33 -3.85
CA GLU A 48 -12.12 -8.58 -5.01
C GLU A 48 -12.59 -7.18 -4.61
N ALA A 49 -13.43 -7.08 -3.58
CA ALA A 49 -13.94 -5.80 -3.08
C ALA A 49 -12.81 -4.83 -2.67
N SER A 50 -11.70 -5.36 -2.16
CA SER A 50 -10.54 -4.54 -1.79
C SER A 50 -9.75 -4.05 -3.00
N ARG A 51 -9.61 -4.85 -4.06
CA ARG A 51 -9.01 -4.40 -5.32
C ARG A 51 -9.85 -3.29 -5.94
N GLU A 52 -11.17 -3.48 -6.00
CA GLU A 52 -12.12 -2.45 -6.47
C GLU A 52 -12.05 -1.18 -5.62
N TYR A 53 -12.04 -1.31 -4.29
CA TYR A 53 -11.96 -0.16 -3.37
C TYR A 53 -10.72 0.69 -3.57
N LEU A 54 -9.56 0.08 -3.79
CA LEU A 54 -8.32 0.81 -4.00
C LEU A 54 -8.34 1.66 -5.28
N THR A 55 -9.12 1.25 -6.29
CA THR A 55 -9.34 2.06 -7.51
C THR A 55 -10.09 3.36 -7.22
N LEU A 56 -10.94 3.37 -6.19
CA LEU A 56 -11.70 4.53 -5.74
C LEU A 56 -10.87 5.44 -4.83
N ALA A 57 -10.08 4.83 -3.94
CA ALA A 57 -9.33 5.54 -2.91
C ALA A 57 -8.06 6.24 -3.43
N CYS A 58 -7.42 5.70 -4.48
CA CYS A 58 -6.22 6.30 -5.06
C CYS A 58 -6.58 7.41 -6.05
N HIS A 59 -5.96 8.57 -5.91
CA HIS A 59 -6.21 9.70 -6.80
C HIS A 59 -5.75 9.38 -8.23
N PRO A 60 -6.58 9.62 -9.27
CA PRO A 60 -6.38 9.08 -10.61
C PRO A 60 -5.15 9.61 -11.35
N GLU A 61 -4.64 10.79 -10.96
CA GLU A 61 -3.46 11.41 -11.59
C GLU A 61 -2.16 11.12 -10.85
N THR A 62 -2.20 11.09 -9.52
CA THR A 62 -1.00 11.05 -8.66
C THR A 62 -0.76 9.67 -8.07
N GLY A 63 -1.77 8.80 -8.05
CA GLY A 63 -1.75 7.52 -7.34
C GLY A 63 -1.73 7.66 -5.82
N LEU A 64 -1.89 8.85 -5.25
CA LEU A 64 -1.88 9.01 -3.79
C LEU A 64 -3.24 8.64 -3.20
N ALA A 65 -3.24 7.86 -2.13
CA ALA A 65 -4.43 7.57 -1.31
C ALA A 65 -4.42 8.42 -0.02
N PRO A 66 -5.58 8.69 0.61
CA PRO A 66 -5.61 9.27 1.95
C PRO A 66 -5.21 8.25 3.02
N GLU A 67 -4.87 8.69 4.24
CA GLU A 67 -4.71 7.78 5.39
C GLU A 67 -6.06 7.12 5.74
N TYR A 68 -7.13 7.89 5.94
CA TYR A 68 -8.48 7.37 6.16
C TYR A 68 -9.43 7.76 5.03
N ALA A 69 -10.33 6.85 4.66
CA ALA A 69 -11.31 7.07 3.61
C ALA A 69 -12.65 6.41 3.94
N HIS A 70 -13.74 7.00 3.44
CA HIS A 70 -15.05 6.38 3.43
C HIS A 70 -15.07 5.17 2.49
N TYR A 71 -16.12 4.34 2.55
CA TYR A 71 -16.23 3.14 1.72
C TYR A 71 -16.38 3.43 0.22
N ASP A 72 -16.71 4.67 -0.15
CA ASP A 72 -16.73 5.14 -1.54
C ASP A 72 -15.35 5.65 -2.04
N GLY A 73 -14.30 5.51 -1.22
CA GLY A 73 -12.93 5.93 -1.51
C GLY A 73 -12.65 7.40 -1.21
N THR A 74 -13.66 8.22 -0.88
CA THR A 74 -13.44 9.64 -0.59
C THR A 74 -12.67 9.84 0.72
N PRO A 75 -11.73 10.81 0.79
CA PRO A 75 -10.95 11.04 2.01
C PRO A 75 -11.80 11.40 3.22
N ASN A 76 -11.60 10.70 4.33
CA ASN A 76 -12.15 11.06 5.63
C ASN A 76 -11.17 12.00 6.35
N ASN A 77 -11.43 13.31 6.27
CA ASN A 77 -10.59 14.33 6.89
C ASN A 77 -11.12 14.90 8.21
N GLU A 78 -12.08 14.25 8.88
CA GLU A 78 -12.69 14.78 10.11
C GLU A 78 -11.66 15.08 11.22
N ARG A 79 -10.55 14.34 11.23
CA ARG A 79 -9.46 14.47 12.21
C ARG A 79 -8.08 14.70 11.58
N GLY A 80 -8.04 15.12 10.31
CA GLY A 80 -6.79 15.40 9.61
C GLY A 80 -6.13 14.20 8.91
N PHE A 81 -6.85 13.09 8.69
CA PHE A 81 -6.33 11.87 8.05
C PHE A 81 -6.74 11.74 6.56
N GLY A 82 -7.32 12.78 5.96
CA GLY A 82 -7.75 12.77 4.55
C GLY A 82 -6.63 13.08 3.55
N HIS A 83 -5.37 12.86 3.92
CA HIS A 83 -4.18 13.28 3.18
C HIS A 83 -3.20 12.13 3.01
N PHE A 84 -2.26 12.25 2.08
CA PHE A 84 -1.17 11.30 1.93
C PHE A 84 -0.11 11.55 3.00
N TYR A 85 -0.05 10.64 3.96
CA TYR A 85 0.94 10.64 5.04
C TYR A 85 1.20 9.19 5.50
N SER A 86 1.77 9.01 6.69
CA SER A 86 2.42 7.79 7.16
C SER A 86 1.67 6.50 6.82
N ASP A 87 0.38 6.38 7.11
CA ASP A 87 -0.35 5.13 6.87
C ASP A 87 -0.45 4.80 5.37
N SER A 88 -0.75 5.81 4.56
CA SER A 88 -0.98 5.70 3.11
C SER A 88 0.26 5.24 2.33
N TYR A 89 1.46 5.40 2.88
CA TYR A 89 2.70 4.97 2.20
C TYR A 89 2.66 3.49 1.82
N ARG A 90 2.00 2.66 2.62
CA ARG A 90 1.92 1.21 2.43
C ARG A 90 1.04 0.80 1.24
N VAL A 91 0.12 1.65 0.78
CA VAL A 91 -0.79 1.32 -0.33
C VAL A 91 -0.01 0.88 -1.57
N ALA A 92 1.04 1.61 -1.93
CA ALA A 92 1.87 1.28 -3.10
C ALA A 92 2.63 -0.04 -2.94
N ALA A 93 3.09 -0.36 -1.73
CA ALA A 93 3.71 -1.64 -1.42
C ALA A 93 2.70 -2.80 -1.47
N ASN A 94 1.47 -2.59 -0.96
CA ASN A 94 0.40 -3.58 -1.00
C ASN A 94 -0.01 -3.91 -2.44
N VAL A 95 -0.11 -2.89 -3.31
CA VAL A 95 -0.36 -3.05 -4.75
C VAL A 95 0.77 -3.86 -5.40
N GLY A 96 2.03 -3.48 -5.15
CA GLY A 96 3.19 -4.22 -5.66
C GLY A 96 3.18 -5.71 -5.26
N LEU A 97 2.85 -6.01 -4.00
CA LEU A 97 2.84 -7.39 -3.51
C LEU A 97 1.64 -8.20 -4.03
N ASP A 98 0.47 -7.57 -4.21
CA ASP A 98 -0.70 -8.23 -4.82
C ASP A 98 -0.41 -8.64 -6.26
N THR A 99 0.20 -7.74 -7.03
CA THR A 99 0.60 -8.03 -8.40
C THR A 99 1.61 -9.18 -8.48
N GLU A 100 2.65 -9.17 -7.64
CA GLU A 100 3.68 -10.23 -7.61
C GLU A 100 3.11 -11.61 -7.23
N TRP A 101 2.17 -11.66 -6.28
CA TRP A 101 1.65 -12.94 -5.78
C TRP A 101 0.51 -13.52 -6.61
N PHE A 102 -0.36 -12.67 -7.18
CA PHE A 102 -1.60 -13.12 -7.81
C PHE A 102 -1.77 -12.69 -9.27
N GLY A 103 -0.75 -12.06 -9.87
CA GLY A 103 -0.76 -11.71 -11.29
C GLY A 103 -1.66 -10.52 -11.57
N GLY A 104 -1.23 -9.35 -11.10
CA GLY A 104 -1.98 -8.09 -11.12
C GLY A 104 -2.49 -7.65 -12.50
N ASN A 105 -3.31 -6.61 -12.50
CA ASN A 105 -4.02 -6.08 -13.64
C ASN A 105 -3.42 -4.75 -14.15
N GLU A 106 -4.03 -4.22 -15.22
CA GLU A 106 -3.61 -2.94 -15.83
C GLU A 106 -3.68 -1.78 -14.83
N TRP A 107 -4.70 -1.74 -13.96
CA TRP A 107 -4.86 -0.69 -12.96
C TRP A 107 -3.73 -0.72 -11.92
N GLU A 108 -3.31 -1.88 -11.42
CA GLU A 108 -2.21 -1.98 -10.45
C GLU A 108 -0.89 -1.49 -11.06
N THR A 109 -0.64 -1.81 -12.34
CA THR A 109 0.52 -1.32 -13.10
C THR A 109 0.47 0.21 -13.25
N GLU A 110 -0.68 0.76 -13.65
CA GLU A 110 -0.88 2.20 -13.75
C GLU A 110 -0.72 2.91 -12.41
N GLN A 111 -1.27 2.35 -11.34
CA GLN A 111 -1.22 2.88 -10.00
C GLN A 111 0.23 2.99 -9.50
N ALA A 112 1.02 1.94 -9.70
CA ALA A 112 2.45 1.96 -9.38
C ALA A 112 3.21 3.00 -10.22
N ASN A 113 2.91 3.12 -11.52
CA ASN A 113 3.51 4.14 -12.38
C ASN A 113 3.17 5.58 -11.95
N LYS A 114 1.92 5.85 -11.60
CA LYS A 114 1.44 7.19 -11.17
C LYS A 114 2.15 7.65 -9.90
N ILE A 115 2.20 6.81 -8.87
CA ILE A 115 2.83 7.19 -7.61
C ILE A 115 4.35 7.34 -7.75
N GLN A 116 5.01 6.46 -8.50
CA GLN A 116 6.45 6.62 -8.76
C GLN A 116 6.73 7.87 -9.59
N ALA A 117 5.92 8.17 -10.60
CA ALA A 117 6.02 9.42 -11.36
C ALA A 117 5.85 10.66 -10.47
N PHE A 118 4.88 10.62 -9.54
CA PHE A 118 4.67 11.72 -8.60
C PHE A 118 5.91 11.98 -7.72
N PHE A 119 6.66 10.97 -7.34
CA PHE A 119 7.86 11.12 -6.50
C PHE A 119 9.18 11.24 -7.27
N ALA A 120 9.18 11.05 -8.59
CA ALA A 120 10.39 10.93 -9.40
C ALA A 120 11.30 12.17 -9.37
N ASP A 121 10.73 13.36 -9.18
CA ASP A 121 11.45 14.64 -9.17
C ASP A 121 11.68 15.22 -7.77
N LYS A 122 11.39 14.45 -6.71
CA LYS A 122 11.43 14.91 -5.31
C LYS A 122 12.61 14.30 -4.55
N ASP A 123 13.37 15.15 -3.86
CA ASP A 123 14.39 14.69 -2.91
C ASP A 123 13.71 14.12 -1.64
N PRO A 124 14.06 12.90 -1.19
CA PRO A 124 13.53 12.33 0.05
C PRO A 124 13.69 13.20 1.30
N VAL A 125 14.72 14.06 1.35
CA VAL A 125 14.93 15.01 2.45
C VAL A 125 13.80 16.04 2.55
N ASP A 126 13.10 16.29 1.44
CA ASP A 126 12.03 17.28 1.32
C ASP A 126 10.66 16.68 1.06
N TYR A 127 10.51 15.36 1.18
CA TYR A 127 9.18 14.72 1.23
C TYR A 127 8.31 15.38 2.29
N ARG A 128 7.06 15.67 1.91
CA ARG A 128 6.06 16.36 2.72
C ARG A 128 4.89 15.44 3.05
N ARG A 129 3.99 15.94 3.89
CA ARG A 129 2.58 15.58 3.78
C ARG A 129 2.02 16.18 2.48
N TYR A 130 1.19 15.45 1.76
CA TYR A 130 0.56 15.92 0.52
C TYR A 130 -0.96 15.75 0.60
N THR A 131 -1.72 16.63 -0.04
CA THR A 131 -3.09 16.27 -0.42
C THR A 131 -3.03 15.10 -1.41
N ILE A 132 -4.12 14.36 -1.57
CA ILE A 132 -4.12 13.26 -2.56
C ILE A 132 -3.98 13.78 -4.00
N SER A 133 -4.38 15.03 -4.26
CA SER A 133 -4.14 15.71 -5.54
C SER A 133 -2.69 16.17 -5.75
N GLY A 134 -1.82 16.03 -4.75
CA GLY A 134 -0.38 16.28 -4.85
C GLY A 134 0.10 17.63 -4.33
N GLU A 135 -0.76 18.43 -3.72
CA GLU A 135 -0.37 19.72 -3.12
C GLU A 135 0.44 19.48 -1.84
N ALA A 136 1.64 20.04 -1.78
CA ALA A 136 2.54 19.88 -0.65
C ALA A 136 2.14 20.78 0.52
N PHE A 137 2.14 20.22 1.73
CA PHE A 137 2.06 21.00 2.97
C PHE A 137 3.45 21.46 3.42
N GLU A 138 3.50 22.44 4.33
CA GLU A 138 4.75 22.81 5.01
C GLU A 138 5.29 21.68 5.91
N GLU A 139 4.40 20.81 6.39
CA GLU A 139 4.77 19.66 7.21
C GLU A 139 5.61 18.65 6.40
N LYS A 140 6.81 18.32 6.91
CA LYS A 140 7.65 17.26 6.36
C LYS A 140 7.08 15.87 6.66
N SER A 141 7.36 14.92 5.78
CA SER A 141 7.11 13.50 6.06
C SER A 141 7.79 13.08 7.36
N LEU A 142 7.04 12.45 8.26
CA LEU A 142 7.59 11.91 9.49
C LEU A 142 8.55 10.74 9.22
N HIS A 143 8.29 9.97 8.15
CA HIS A 143 8.94 8.69 7.79
C HIS A 143 9.39 8.66 6.31
N PRO A 144 10.37 9.50 5.92
CA PRO A 144 10.80 9.61 4.53
C PRO A 144 11.51 8.34 4.02
N VAL A 145 12.20 7.59 4.88
CA VAL A 145 12.86 6.33 4.47
C VAL A 145 11.82 5.24 4.25
N GLY A 146 10.77 5.20 5.06
CA GLY A 146 9.61 4.33 4.84
C GLY A 146 8.92 4.60 3.50
N LEU A 147 8.74 5.87 3.15
CA LEU A 147 8.17 6.28 1.86
C LEU A 147 9.05 5.91 0.67
N VAL A 148 10.38 6.09 0.75
CA VAL A 148 11.32 5.58 -0.27
C VAL A 148 11.15 4.07 -0.44
N ALA A 149 11.08 3.32 0.66
CA ALA A 149 10.96 1.86 0.62
C ALA A 149 9.67 1.38 -0.05
N THR A 150 8.52 1.99 0.27
CA THR A 150 7.24 1.55 -0.32
C THR A 150 7.09 1.96 -1.78
N ASN A 151 7.62 3.13 -2.18
CA ASN A 151 7.68 3.51 -3.60
C ASN A 151 8.57 2.57 -4.41
N ALA A 152 9.68 2.09 -3.84
CA ALA A 152 10.52 1.08 -4.47
C ALA A 152 9.82 -0.28 -4.55
N MET A 153 9.11 -0.70 -3.49
CA MET A 153 8.35 -1.96 -3.48
C MET A 153 7.22 -1.97 -4.52
N ALA A 154 6.65 -0.81 -4.87
CA ALA A 154 5.68 -0.68 -5.95
C ALA A 154 6.23 -1.12 -7.33
N SER A 155 7.56 -1.15 -7.51
CA SER A 155 8.19 -1.62 -8.75
C SER A 155 7.86 -3.08 -9.10
N LEU A 156 7.40 -3.88 -8.14
CA LEU A 156 6.88 -5.24 -8.41
C LEU A 156 5.69 -5.24 -9.36
N ALA A 157 4.86 -4.19 -9.33
CA ALA A 157 3.72 -4.05 -10.24
C ALA A 157 4.06 -3.39 -11.58
N THR A 158 5.28 -2.86 -11.75
CA THR A 158 5.66 -2.13 -12.97
C THR A 158 7.14 -2.33 -13.29
N VAL A 159 7.58 -3.59 -13.44
CA VAL A 159 9.00 -3.94 -13.62
C VAL A 159 9.68 -3.15 -14.76
N GLU A 160 8.96 -2.94 -15.87
CA GLU A 160 9.42 -2.17 -17.04
C GLU A 160 8.92 -0.71 -17.06
N GLY A 161 8.40 -0.23 -15.92
CA GLY A 161 7.89 1.12 -15.77
C GLY A 161 9.00 2.18 -15.83
N PRO A 162 8.71 3.40 -16.30
CA PRO A 162 9.70 4.45 -16.53
C PRO A 162 10.49 4.88 -15.27
N TYR A 163 9.92 4.68 -14.08
CA TYR A 163 10.50 5.09 -12.79
C TYR A 163 10.80 3.92 -11.86
N ALA A 164 10.57 2.68 -12.30
CA ALA A 164 10.71 1.50 -11.45
C ALA A 164 12.18 1.29 -11.05
N LYS A 165 13.09 1.37 -12.03
CA LYS A 165 14.52 1.23 -11.79
C LYS A 165 15.08 2.35 -10.89
N SER A 166 14.72 3.61 -11.14
CA SER A 166 15.24 4.73 -10.33
C SER A 166 14.72 4.68 -8.89
N SER A 167 13.48 4.22 -8.69
CA SER A 167 12.90 4.02 -7.36
C SER A 167 13.63 2.91 -6.58
N VAL A 168 13.96 1.79 -7.22
CA VAL A 168 14.75 0.69 -6.62
C VAL A 168 16.20 1.12 -6.37
N ASP A 169 16.83 1.83 -7.30
CA ASP A 169 18.20 2.34 -7.12
C ASP A 169 18.28 3.34 -5.94
N LEU A 170 17.28 4.22 -5.78
CA LEU A 170 17.19 5.12 -4.64
C LEU A 170 17.07 4.35 -3.32
N PHE A 171 16.19 3.35 -3.26
CA PHE A 171 16.06 2.49 -2.09
C PHE A 171 17.35 1.73 -1.76
N TRP A 172 17.98 1.11 -2.76
CA TRP A 172 19.23 0.37 -2.59
C TRP A 172 20.36 1.22 -1.99
N ASN A 173 20.45 2.49 -2.39
CA ASN A 173 21.44 3.43 -1.87
C ASN A 173 21.02 4.13 -0.57
N THR A 174 19.80 3.89 -0.09
CA THR A 174 19.28 4.45 1.17
C THR A 174 19.68 3.57 2.35
N LYS A 175 20.23 4.17 3.41
CA LYS A 175 20.58 3.44 4.64
C LYS A 175 19.37 3.30 5.55
N LEU A 176 19.37 2.26 6.39
CA LEU A 176 18.42 2.15 7.51
C LEU A 176 18.42 3.42 8.35
N ARG A 177 17.22 3.82 8.80
CA ARG A 177 17.05 5.01 9.64
C ARG A 177 17.56 4.74 11.06
N SER A 178 18.19 5.74 11.65
CA SER A 178 18.61 5.75 13.06
C SER A 178 17.78 6.76 13.87
N GLY A 179 17.96 6.79 15.20
CA GLY A 179 17.24 7.70 16.09
C GLY A 179 15.83 7.22 16.48
N GLU A 180 15.09 8.05 17.21
CA GLU A 180 13.83 7.65 17.88
C GLU A 180 12.69 7.35 16.91
N ARG A 181 12.69 7.96 15.72
CA ARG A 181 11.64 7.80 14.70
C ARG A 181 11.88 6.65 13.72
N ARG A 182 12.87 5.78 13.99
CA ARG A 182 13.33 4.73 13.06
C ARG A 182 12.39 3.53 12.88
N TYR A 183 11.46 3.31 13.83
CA TYR A 183 10.68 2.08 13.90
C TYR A 183 9.89 1.83 12.61
N TYR A 184 9.02 2.78 12.24
CA TYR A 184 8.14 2.64 11.10
C TYR A 184 8.92 2.55 9.78
N ASP A 185 9.91 3.42 9.59
CA ASP A 185 10.78 3.39 8.40
C ASP A 185 11.47 2.04 8.23
N ASN A 186 12.06 1.50 9.30
CA ASN A 186 12.84 0.27 9.20
C ASN A 186 11.97 -0.98 9.04
N CYS A 187 10.71 -0.95 9.51
CA CYS A 187 9.74 -2.00 9.19
C CYS A 187 9.45 -2.02 7.68
N LEU A 188 9.09 -0.86 7.10
CA LEU A 188 8.82 -0.74 5.66
C LEU A 188 10.05 -1.05 4.82
N PHE A 189 11.23 -0.60 5.26
CA PHE A 189 12.50 -0.92 4.62
C PHE A 189 12.73 -2.44 4.54
N LEU A 190 12.53 -3.16 5.64
CA LEU A 190 12.76 -4.60 5.66
C LEU A 190 11.75 -5.35 4.76
N PHE A 191 10.48 -4.95 4.76
CA PHE A 191 9.49 -5.53 3.85
C PHE A 191 9.84 -5.29 2.38
N ALA A 192 10.22 -4.06 2.01
CA ALA A 192 10.66 -3.74 0.66
C ALA A 192 11.91 -4.54 0.27
N LEU A 193 12.88 -4.69 1.18
CA LEU A 193 14.08 -5.49 0.93
C LEU A 193 13.74 -6.96 0.69
N LEU A 194 12.86 -7.55 1.52
CA LEU A 194 12.41 -8.92 1.34
C LEU A 194 11.68 -9.10 -0.01
N ALA A 195 10.78 -8.17 -0.35
CA ALA A 195 9.99 -8.25 -1.56
C ALA A 195 10.85 -8.10 -2.82
N LEU A 196 11.67 -7.03 -2.89
CA LEU A 196 12.54 -6.73 -4.03
C LEU A 196 13.72 -7.71 -4.20
N SER A 197 14.07 -8.47 -3.15
CA SER A 197 15.05 -9.57 -3.26
C SER A 197 14.42 -10.92 -3.62
N GLY A 198 13.10 -10.98 -3.82
CA GLY A 198 12.38 -12.22 -4.11
C GLY A 198 12.30 -13.17 -2.90
N ASN A 199 12.37 -12.64 -1.68
CA ASN A 199 12.31 -13.40 -0.42
C ASN A 199 11.04 -13.19 0.39
N PHE A 200 10.12 -12.31 -0.04
CA PHE A 200 8.78 -12.22 0.53
C PHE A 200 7.82 -13.14 -0.23
N LYS A 201 7.68 -14.37 0.27
CA LYS A 201 6.99 -15.47 -0.42
C LYS A 201 5.74 -15.94 0.31
N ILE A 202 4.83 -16.54 -0.44
CA ILE A 202 3.76 -17.36 0.09
C ILE A 202 4.36 -18.65 0.66
N TRP A 203 4.07 -18.93 1.93
CA TRP A 203 4.45 -20.18 2.60
C TRP A 203 3.22 -21.08 2.70
N LEU A 204 3.21 -22.16 1.92
CA LEU A 204 2.10 -23.12 1.91
C LEU A 204 2.07 -23.94 3.22
N PRO A 205 0.88 -24.24 3.77
CA PRO A 205 0.75 -25.22 4.85
C PRO A 205 1.42 -26.54 4.46
N LYS A 206 2.07 -27.20 5.42
CA LYS A 206 2.62 -28.55 5.18
C LYS A 206 1.45 -29.49 4.86
N GLN A 207 1.59 -30.28 3.79
CA GLN A 207 0.66 -31.39 3.56
C GLN A 207 0.85 -32.39 4.70
N GLU A 208 -0.19 -32.60 5.51
CA GLU A 208 -0.26 -33.76 6.39
C GLU A 208 -0.52 -34.98 5.49
N GLY A 209 0.41 -35.93 5.53
CA GLY A 209 0.35 -37.18 4.74
C GLY A 209 -0.59 -38.22 5.34
#